data_AF-A0A920USM7-F1
#
_entry.id   AF-A0A920USM7-F1
#
_cell.length_a   1.000
_cell.length_b   1.000
_cell.length_c   1.000
_cell.angle_alpha   90.00
_cell.angle_beta   90.00
_cell.angle_gamma   90.00
#
_symmetry.space_group_name_H-M   'P 1'
#
loop_
_entity.id
_entity.type
_entity.pdbx_description
1 polymer ?
#
loop_
_entity_poly.entity_id
_entity_poly.type
_entity_poly.pdbx_seq_one_letter_code
_entity_poly.pdbx_strand_id
1 'polypeptide(L)' 'MNSFNLSGRVAVVTGGNGGIGLAMAEGLASAGADIVIAARDSKKGAKALTVLQSF' A
#
# COMPACT_ATOMS: atom_id res chain seq x y z
N MET A 1 6.59 14.61 -17.75
CA MET A 1 7.21 13.64 -16.82
C MET A 1 6.26 13.46 -15.65
N ASN A 2 5.81 12.24 -15.35
CA ASN A 2 4.97 11.97 -14.18
C ASN A 2 5.89 11.76 -12.97
N SER A 3 6.04 12.77 -12.11
CA SER A 3 6.95 12.75 -10.95
C SER A 3 6.62 11.66 -9.93
N PHE A 4 5.45 11.03 -10.04
CA PHE A 4 4.96 9.98 -9.16
C PHE A 4 4.85 8.61 -9.85
N ASN A 5 5.50 8.36 -10.98
CA ASN A 5 5.55 7.00 -11.53
C ASN A 5 6.46 6.12 -10.66
N LEU A 6 5.88 5.14 -9.98
CA LEU A 6 6.57 4.18 -9.13
C LEU A 6 6.57 2.76 -9.72
N SER A 7 6.21 2.59 -11.00
CA SER A 7 6.23 1.30 -11.69
C SER A 7 7.57 0.58 -11.51
N GLY A 8 7.54 -0.69 -11.11
CA GLY A 8 8.74 -1.50 -10.86
C GLY A 8 9.47 -1.17 -9.55
N ARG A 9 8.86 -0.38 -8.66
CA ARG A 9 9.35 -0.13 -7.30
C ARG A 9 8.49 -0.88 -6.28
N VAL A 10 9.13 -1.31 -5.20
CA VAL A 10 8.46 -1.86 -4.02
C VAL A 10 8.42 -0.80 -2.92
N ALA A 11 7.26 -0.56 -2.33
CA ALA A 11 7.08 0.34 -1.19
C ALA A 11 6.65 -0.43 0.06
N VAL A 12 7.42 -0.28 1.14
CA VAL A 12 7.11 -0.87 2.45
C VAL A 12 6.40 0.16 3.32
N VAL A 13 5.18 -0.15 3.76
CA VAL A 13 4.39 0.75 4.61
C VAL A 13 4.17 0.12 5.98
N THR A 14 4.87 0.64 6.98
CA THR A 14 4.67 0.27 8.39
C THR A 14 3.38 0.88 8.93
N GLY A 15 2.55 0.07 9.59
CA GLY A 15 1.21 0.50 10.00
C GLY A 15 0.25 0.69 8.81
N GLY A 16 0.57 0.14 7.64
CA GLY A 16 -0.22 0.29 6.42
C GLY A 16 -1.56 -0.46 6.41
N ASN A 17 -1.94 -1.12 7.52
CA ASN A 17 -3.18 -1.91 7.61
C ASN A 17 -4.40 -1.08 8.08
N GLY A 18 -4.29 0.25 8.16
CA GLY A 18 -5.41 1.15 8.44
C GLY A 18 -5.01 2.63 8.53
N GLY A 19 -6.03 3.49 8.67
CA GLY A 19 -5.84 4.94 8.84
C GLY A 19 -5.00 5.57 7.74
N ILE A 20 -4.11 6.50 8.12
CA ILE A 20 -3.22 7.20 7.19
C ILE A 20 -2.28 6.22 6.46
N GLY A 21 -1.80 5.17 7.15
CA GLY A 21 -0.91 4.19 6.54
C GLY A 21 -1.56 3.48 5.35
N LEU A 22 -2.84 3.11 5.47
CA LEU A 22 -3.58 2.50 4.35
C LEU A 22 -3.80 3.50 3.21
N ALA A 23 -4.21 4.73 3.51
CA ALA A 23 -4.38 5.76 2.49
C ALA A 23 -3.07 6.05 1.72
N MET A 24 -1.93 6.05 2.43
CA MET A 24 -0.61 6.16 1.81
C MET A 24 -0.31 4.96 0.91
N ALA A 25 -0.60 3.74 1.36
CA ALA A 25 -0.43 2.53 0.56
C ALA A 25 -1.27 2.55 -0.72
N GLU A 26 -2.52 3.02 -0.66
CA GLU A 26 -3.42 3.19 -1.82
C GLU A 26 -2.85 4.19 -2.83
N GLY A 27 -2.34 5.34 -2.37
CA GLY A 27 -1.72 6.33 -3.25
C GLY A 27 -0.45 5.82 -3.93
N LEU A 28 0.37 5.06 -3.21
CA LEU A 28 1.58 4.42 -3.74
C LEU A 28 1.24 3.32 -4.76
N ALA A 29 0.21 2.51 -4.47
CA ALA A 29 -0.29 1.47 -5.38
C ALA A 29 -0.84 2.09 -6.68
N SER A 30 -1.65 3.15 -6.56
CA SER A 30 -2.17 3.92 -7.71
C SER A 30 -1.06 4.50 -8.60
N ALA A 31 0.11 4.74 -8.03
CA ALA A 31 1.31 5.20 -8.71
C ALA A 31 2.12 4.06 -9.39
N GLY A 32 1.68 2.81 -9.25
CA GLY A 32 2.28 1.61 -9.85
C GLY A 32 3.31 0.89 -8.97
N ALA A 33 3.40 1.23 -7.68
CA ALA A 33 4.30 0.51 -6.76
C ALA A 33 3.70 -0.82 -6.29
N ASP A 34 4.54 -1.84 -6.16
CA ASP A 34 4.22 -3.04 -5.41
C ASP A 34 4.24 -2.74 -3.91
N ILE A 35 3.20 -3.13 -3.17
CA ILE A 35 3.03 -2.73 -1.77
C ILE A 35 3.32 -3.88 -0.80
N VAL A 36 4.15 -3.60 0.20
CA VAL A 36 4.35 -4.46 1.38
C VAL A 36 3.74 -3.78 2.60
N ILE A 37 2.75 -4.41 3.22
CA ILE A 37 2.14 -3.94 4.47
C ILE A 37 2.81 -4.61 5.67
N ALA A 38 3.47 -3.81 6.51
CA ALA A 38 4.06 -4.27 7.76
C ALA A 38 3.20 -3.82 8.94
N ALA A 39 2.47 -4.75 9.56
CA ALA A 39 1.63 -4.46 10.72
C ALA A 39 1.47 -5.65 11.66
N ARG A 40 1.11 -5.39 12.92
CA ARG A 40 0.99 -6.39 13.98
C ARG A 40 -0.32 -7.19 13.96
N ASP A 41 -1.39 -6.61 13.41
CA ASP A 41 -2.72 -7.22 13.36
C ASP A 41 -2.95 -7.82 11.97
N SER A 42 -2.90 -9.16 11.90
CA SER A 42 -3.06 -9.92 10.66
C SER A 42 -4.48 -9.85 10.09
N LYS A 43 -5.51 -9.70 10.92
CA LYS A 43 -6.91 -9.58 10.44
C LYS A 43 -7.10 -8.25 9.73
N LYS A 44 -6.56 -7.16 10.29
CA LYS A 44 -6.54 -5.86 9.60
C LYS A 44 -5.66 -5.89 8.36
N GLY A 45 -4.54 -6.61 8.40
CA GLY A 45 -3.67 -6.82 7.23
C GLY A 45 -4.42 -7.48 6.06
N ALA A 46 -5.17 -8.54 6.32
CA ALA A 46 -5.99 -9.21 5.30
C ALA A 46 -7.04 -8.29 4.67
N LYS A 47 -7.68 -7.43 5.47
CA LYS A 47 -8.63 -6.42 4.96
C LYS A 47 -7.94 -5.39 4.06
N ALA A 48 -6.78 -4.89 4.48
CA ALA A 48 -5.99 -3.96 3.68
C ALA A 48 -5.55 -4.58 2.35
N LEU A 49 -5.20 -5.87 2.33
CA LEU A 49 -4.85 -6.59 1.12
C LEU A 49 -5.98 -6.60 0.09
N THR A 50 -7.23 -6.83 0.51
CA THR A 50 -8.39 -6.80 -0.39
C THR A 50 -8.55 -5.42 -1.06
N VAL A 51 -8.29 -4.34 -0.33
CA VAL A 51 -8.31 -2.97 -0.89
C VAL A 51 -7.18 -2.79 -1.89
N LEU A 52 -5.96 -3.14 -1.51
CA LEU A 52 -4.75 -2.88 -2.31
C LEU A 52 -4.65 -3.74 -3.57
N GLN A 53 -5.30 -4.90 -3.61
CA GLN A 53 -5.39 -5.74 -4.81
C GLN A 53 -6.28 -5.17 -5.92
N SER A 54 -6.94 -4.03 -5.67
CA SER A 54 -7.82 -3.36 -6.65
C SER A 54 -7.10 -2.32 -7.52
N PHE A 55 -5.81 -2.07 -7.27
CA PHE A 55 -4.95 -1.18 -8.05
C PHE A 55 -4.10 -1.99 -9.03
#